data_AF-A0A1G6XNB0-F1
#
_entry.id   AF-A0A1G6XNB0-F1
#
_cell.length_a   1.000
_cell.length_b   1.000
_cell.length_c   1.000
_cell.angle_alpha   90.00
_cell.angle_beta   90.00
_cell.angle_gamma   90.00
#
_symmetry.space_group_name_H-M   'P 1'
#
loop_
_entity.id
_entity.type
_entity.pdbx_description
1 polymer ?
#
loop_
_entity_poly.entity_id
_entity_poly.type
_entity_poly.pdbx_seq_one_letter_code
_entity_poly.pdbx_strand_id
1 'polypeptide(L)'
;MLLKPWDERKRSSIELRSLVQAELSKIEGINAFAFSLPALPGGSDGLPVQMVINSTLGFQSVYEQMSKLKDAARKSGLFMVSDSDLEFNQPVVRIMVDRSKANDLGITMQNIGNALAILLGGNYINRFNLQADPTR
;
A
#
# COMPACT_ATOMS: atom_id res chain seq x y z
N MET A 1 19.71 2.80 -8.27
CA MET A 1 20.12 2.15 -9.55
C MET A 1 21.58 1.74 -9.47
N LEU A 2 21.92 0.50 -9.84
CA LEU A 2 23.31 0.05 -10.00
C LEU A 2 23.73 0.31 -11.45
N LEU A 3 24.81 1.06 -11.67
CA LEU A 3 25.31 1.44 -13.00
C LEU A 3 26.67 0.79 -13.26
N LYS A 4 27.05 0.64 -14.53
CA LYS A 4 28.39 0.18 -14.96
C LYS A 4 29.52 1.01 -14.32
N PRO A 5 30.78 0.57 -14.25
CA PRO A 5 31.92 1.39 -13.82
C PRO A 5 32.01 2.75 -14.55
N TRP A 6 32.53 3.79 -13.89
CA TRP A 6 32.51 5.18 -14.39
C TRP A 6 33.24 5.35 -15.73
N ASP A 7 34.36 4.66 -15.87
CA ASP A 7 35.22 4.55 -17.03
C ASP A 7 34.55 3.93 -18.27
N GLU A 8 33.48 3.13 -18.06
CA GLU A 8 32.71 2.52 -19.15
C GLU A 8 31.47 3.34 -19.55
N ARG A 9 31.20 4.47 -18.88
CA ARG A 9 29.98 5.26 -19.09
C ARG A 9 30.18 6.35 -20.15
N LYS A 10 29.30 6.35 -21.16
CA LYS A 10 29.16 7.48 -22.11
C LYS A 10 28.20 8.58 -21.62
N ARG A 11 27.37 8.29 -20.60
CA ARG A 11 26.37 9.20 -20.03
C ARG A 11 26.51 9.21 -18.51
N SER A 12 26.36 10.38 -17.92
CA SER A 12 26.39 10.56 -16.46
C SER A 12 25.16 9.93 -15.79
N SER A 13 25.28 9.65 -14.50
CA SER A 13 24.15 9.17 -13.68
C SER A 13 22.99 10.17 -13.63
N ILE A 14 23.28 11.47 -13.72
CA ILE A 14 22.28 12.55 -13.70
C ILE A 14 21.47 12.52 -15.00
N GLU A 15 22.13 12.40 -16.15
CA GLU A 15 21.46 12.31 -17.45
C GLU A 15 20.62 11.03 -17.56
N LEU A 16 21.16 9.89 -17.10
CA LEU A 16 20.44 8.63 -17.08
C LEU A 16 19.20 8.68 -16.19
N ARG A 17 19.27 9.36 -15.03
CA ARG A 17 18.12 9.49 -14.13
C ARG A 17 16.93 10.15 -14.83
N SER A 18 17.16 11.25 -15.56
CA SER A 18 16.08 11.95 -16.26
C SER A 18 15.46 11.07 -17.37
N LEU A 19 16.30 10.33 -18.11
CA LEU A 19 15.84 9.43 -19.16
C LEU A 19 15.02 8.26 -18.60
N VAL A 20 15.52 7.62 -17.53
CA VAL A 20 14.83 6.52 -16.87
C VAL A 20 13.51 7.01 -16.27
N GLN A 21 13.50 8.17 -15.61
CA GLN A 21 12.28 8.74 -15.06
C GLN A 21 11.24 9.02 -16.16
N ALA A 22 11.66 9.54 -17.31
CA ALA A 22 10.77 9.80 -18.44
C ALA A 22 10.16 8.52 -19.03
N GLU A 23 10.91 7.42 -19.11
CA GLU A 23 10.36 6.14 -19.55
C GLU A 23 9.43 5.51 -18.50
N LEU A 24 9.77 5.61 -17.21
CA LEU A 24 8.92 5.13 -16.12
C LEU A 24 7.58 5.86 -16.08
N SER A 25 7.56 7.18 -16.32
CA SER A 25 6.33 7.99 -16.35
C SER A 25 5.38 7.65 -17.51
N LYS A 26 5.80 6.86 -18.50
CA LYS A 26 4.93 6.37 -19.57
C LYS A 26 4.16 5.09 -19.20
N ILE A 27 4.54 4.43 -18.11
CA ILE A 27 3.91 3.17 -17.69
C ILE A 27 2.66 3.50 -16.90
N GLU A 28 1.49 3.31 -17.52
CA GLU A 28 0.21 3.52 -16.84
C GLU A 28 0.02 2.56 -15.67
N GLY A 29 -0.63 3.04 -14.60
CA GLY A 29 -0.93 2.25 -13.41
C GLY A 29 0.23 2.04 -12.45
N ILE A 30 1.43 2.56 -12.74
CA ILE A 30 2.60 2.44 -11.86
C ILE A 30 3.20 3.82 -11.57
N ASN A 31 3.37 4.13 -10.28
CA ASN A 31 4.12 5.31 -9.83
C ASN A 31 5.56 4.91 -9.47
N ALA A 32 6.45 4.90 -10.46
CA ALA A 32 7.85 4.53 -10.28
C ALA A 32 8.78 5.76 -10.32
N PHE A 33 9.76 5.78 -9.42
CA PHE A 33 10.70 6.89 -9.26
C PHE A 33 12.15 6.41 -9.30
N ALA A 34 12.97 7.10 -10.10
CA ALA A 34 14.38 6.77 -10.28
C ALA A 34 15.25 7.50 -9.24
N PHE A 35 15.69 6.76 -8.21
CA PHE A 35 16.63 7.27 -7.21
C PHE A 35 18.08 6.83 -7.47
N SER A 36 19.00 7.76 -7.25
CA SER A 36 20.43 7.46 -7.11
C SER A 36 20.67 6.97 -5.70
N LEU A 37 21.33 5.82 -5.54
CA LEU A 37 21.72 5.35 -4.22
C LEU A 37 22.70 6.34 -3.58
N PRO A 38 22.65 6.56 -2.26
CA PRO A 38 23.64 7.37 -1.57
C PRO A 38 25.05 6.78 -1.78
N ALA A 39 26.07 7.65 -1.76
CA ALA A 39 27.46 7.27 -2.03
C ALA A 39 28.05 6.31 -0.97
N LEU A 40 27.46 6.25 0.22
CA LEU A 40 27.87 5.38 1.31
C LEU A 40 26.82 4.27 1.52
N PRO A 41 27.24 2.99 1.62
CA PRO A 41 26.34 1.92 2.02
C PRO A 41 25.94 2.12 3.49
N GLY A 42 24.64 2.05 3.80
CA GLY A 42 24.12 2.10 5.18
C GLY A 42 22.91 3.01 5.42
N GLY A 43 22.37 3.69 4.41
CA GLY A 43 21.12 4.44 4.54
C GLY A 43 19.92 3.52 4.76
N SER A 44 18.99 3.91 5.64
CA SER A 44 17.72 3.22 5.88
C SER A 44 16.98 2.99 4.57
N ASP A 45 16.48 1.78 4.37
CA ASP A 45 15.60 1.46 3.26
C ASP A 45 14.32 2.33 3.37
N GLY A 46 14.01 3.10 2.33
CA GLY A 46 12.84 3.99 2.30
C GLY A 46 13.14 5.44 1.91
N LEU A 47 12.08 6.27 1.95
CA LEU A 47 12.18 7.70 1.65
C LEU A 47 12.91 8.44 2.79
N PRO A 48 13.71 9.48 2.48
CA PRO A 48 14.56 10.18 3.44
C PRO A 48 13.79 11.00 4.49
N VAL A 49 12.50 11.26 4.28
CA VAL A 49 11.63 12.00 5.20
C VAL A 49 10.33 11.23 5.37
N GLN A 50 9.96 10.96 6.61
CA GLN A 50 8.71 10.31 7.00
C GLN A 50 8.08 11.07 8.18
N MET A 51 6.76 11.15 8.21
CA MET A 51 6.01 11.85 9.25
C MET A 51 4.75 11.06 9.60
N VAL A 52 4.42 11.01 10.89
CA VAL A 52 3.18 10.42 11.39
C VAL A 52 2.26 11.52 11.87
N ILE A 53 1.01 11.53 11.40
CA ILE A 53 -0.02 12.47 11.82
C ILE A 53 -0.99 11.73 12.73
N ASN A 54 -1.03 12.11 14.01
CA ASN A 54 -1.92 11.53 15.01
C ASN A 54 -2.94 12.56 15.49
N SER A 55 -4.15 12.10 15.78
CA SER A 55 -5.21 12.91 16.36
C SER A 55 -6.09 12.08 17.30
N THR A 56 -6.72 12.74 18.26
CA THR A 56 -7.81 12.14 19.05
C THR A 56 -9.16 12.19 18.33
N LEU A 57 -9.24 12.91 17.21
CA LEU A 57 -10.40 12.98 16.33
C LEU A 57 -10.48 11.75 15.41
N GLY A 58 -11.60 11.61 14.70
CA GLY A 58 -11.79 10.50 13.75
C GLY A 58 -10.83 10.53 12.55
N PHE A 59 -10.69 9.39 11.87
CA PHE A 59 -9.80 9.20 10.72
C PHE A 59 -10.00 10.22 9.59
N GLN A 60 -11.23 10.71 9.41
CA GLN A 60 -11.55 11.73 8.42
C GLN A 60 -10.73 13.01 8.63
N SER A 61 -10.59 13.45 9.88
CA SER A 61 -9.84 14.66 10.23
C SER A 61 -8.34 14.48 9.99
N VAL A 62 -7.80 13.29 10.28
CA VAL A 62 -6.40 12.95 9.99
C VAL A 62 -6.16 12.98 8.47
N TYR A 63 -7.04 12.37 7.69
CA TYR A 63 -6.96 12.36 6.23
C TYR A 63 -6.99 13.75 5.62
N GLU A 64 -7.88 14.64 6.09
CA GLU A 64 -7.96 16.01 5.59
C GLU A 64 -6.66 16.80 5.83
N GLN A 65 -6.06 16.65 7.01
CA GLN A 65 -4.79 17.32 7.32
C GLN A 65 -3.61 16.71 6.56
N MET A 66 -3.59 15.38 6.45
CA MET A 66 -2.62 14.66 5.63
C MET A 66 -2.69 15.12 4.17
N SER A 67 -3.88 15.23 3.59
CA SER A 67 -4.06 15.66 2.20
C SER A 67 -3.55 17.08 1.99
N LYS A 68 -3.83 18.00 2.91
CA LYS A 68 -3.32 19.38 2.85
C LYS A 68 -1.79 19.41 2.91
N LEU A 69 -1.18 18.60 3.77
CA LEU A 69 0.28 18.50 3.89
C LEU A 69 0.89 17.92 2.60
N LYS A 70 0.29 16.87 2.03
CA LYS A 70 0.70 16.26 0.77
C LYS A 70 0.66 17.27 -0.37
N ASP A 71 -0.41 18.06 -0.46
CA ASP A 71 -0.55 19.10 -1.48
C ASP A 71 0.47 20.24 -1.29
N ALA A 72 0.73 20.65 -0.05
CA ALA A 72 1.77 21.63 0.25
C ALA A 72 3.16 21.12 -0.12
N ALA A 73 3.48 19.85 0.21
CA ALA A 73 4.74 19.21 -0.15
C ALA A 73 4.93 19.16 -1.68
N ARG A 74 3.89 18.76 -2.44
CA ARG A 74 3.91 18.78 -3.91
C ARG A 74 4.13 20.18 -4.47
N LYS A 75 3.41 21.19 -3.95
CA LYS A 75 3.54 22.60 -4.39
C LYS A 75 4.89 23.22 -4.06
N SER A 76 5.57 22.76 -3.00
CA SER A 76 6.87 23.29 -2.60
C SER A 76 7.97 23.04 -3.64
N GLY A 77 7.82 22.01 -4.48
CA GLY A 77 8.87 21.57 -5.42
C GLY A 77 10.09 20.93 -4.75
N LEU A 78 10.10 20.81 -3.42
CA LEU A 78 11.20 20.23 -2.65
C LEU A 78 11.15 18.70 -2.59
N PHE A 79 9.97 18.12 -2.84
CA PHE A 79 9.72 16.70 -2.75
C PHE A 79 9.39 16.13 -4.12
N MET A 80 10.17 15.14 -4.56
CA MET A 80 9.92 14.41 -5.81
C MET A 80 8.70 13.49 -5.68
N VAL A 81 8.47 12.94 -4.49
CA VAL A 81 7.37 12.03 -4.16
C VAL A 81 6.79 12.44 -2.81
N SER A 82 5.47 12.46 -2.72
CA SER A 82 4.75 12.59 -1.46
C SER A 82 3.59 11.61 -1.49
N ASP A 83 3.61 10.67 -0.55
CA ASP A 83 2.73 9.52 -0.46
C ASP A 83 2.11 9.42 0.94
N SER A 84 1.00 8.68 1.05
CA SER A 84 0.35 8.36 2.33
C SER A 84 -0.28 6.98 2.28
N ASP A 85 -0.23 6.31 3.42
CA ASP A 85 -0.83 5.01 3.71
C ASP A 85 -2.35 5.09 4.03
N LEU A 86 -2.91 6.28 4.24
CA LEU A 86 -4.33 6.47 4.55
C LEU A 86 -5.11 6.90 3.30
N GLU A 87 -5.84 5.97 2.69
CA GLU A 87 -6.73 6.23 1.55
C GLU A 87 -8.16 5.72 1.81
N PHE A 88 -9.15 6.50 1.35
CA PHE A 88 -10.58 6.15 1.39
C PHE A 88 -11.09 5.64 0.03
N ASN A 89 -10.33 4.80 -0.65
CA ASN A 89 -10.65 4.28 -1.99
C ASN A 89 -11.09 2.81 -1.99
N GLN A 90 -11.08 2.14 -0.84
CA GLN A 90 -11.52 0.76 -0.74
C GLN A 90 -13.04 0.66 -0.57
N PRO A 91 -13.76 -0.07 -1.42
CA PRO A 91 -15.19 -0.28 -1.25
C PRO A 91 -15.44 -1.12 0.01
N VAL A 92 -16.27 -0.61 0.92
CA VAL A 92 -16.65 -1.29 2.15
C VAL A 92 -18.13 -1.65 2.12
N VAL A 93 -18.46 -2.92 2.34
CA VAL A 93 -19.84 -3.37 2.55
C VAL A 93 -20.11 -3.43 4.06
N ARG A 94 -21.11 -2.68 4.53
CA ARG A 94 -21.56 -2.73 5.94
C ARG A 94 -22.84 -3.54 6.04
N ILE A 95 -22.80 -4.62 6.82
CA ILE A 95 -23.96 -5.46 7.09
C ILE A 95 -24.50 -5.08 8.47
N MET A 96 -25.72 -4.54 8.51
CA MET A 96 -26.43 -4.23 9.74
C MET A 96 -27.45 -5.33 10.01
N VAL A 97 -27.32 -6.01 11.15
CA VAL A 97 -28.22 -7.10 11.54
C VAL A 97 -29.21 -6.60 12.60
N ASP A 98 -30.49 -6.73 12.30
CA ASP A 98 -31.56 -6.57 13.28
C ASP A 98 -31.60 -7.80 14.20
N ARG A 99 -31.08 -7.63 15.41
CA ARG A 99 -30.97 -8.72 16.40
C ARG A 99 -32.34 -9.17 16.92
N SER A 100 -33.28 -8.24 17.09
CA SER A 100 -34.66 -8.55 17.52
C SER A 100 -35.33 -9.46 16.51
N LYS A 101 -35.33 -9.06 15.24
CA LYS A 101 -35.96 -9.84 14.17
C LYS A 101 -35.26 -11.18 13.95
N ALA A 102 -33.94 -11.25 14.09
CA ALA A 102 -33.21 -12.51 14.02
C ALA A 102 -33.65 -13.49 15.13
N ASN A 103 -33.80 -13.00 16.36
CA ASN A 103 -34.28 -13.81 17.48
C ASN A 103 -35.73 -14.28 17.28
N ASP A 104 -36.61 -13.41 16.79
CA ASP A 104 -38.01 -13.76 16.50
C ASP A 104 -38.12 -14.87 15.43
N LEU A 105 -37.13 -14.96 14.54
CA LEU A 105 -37.01 -16.01 13.52
C LEU A 105 -36.20 -17.24 13.99
N GLY A 106 -35.76 -17.28 15.25
CA GLY A 106 -34.92 -18.36 15.79
C GLY A 106 -33.50 -18.42 15.19
N ILE A 107 -33.04 -17.33 14.57
CA ILE A 107 -31.72 -17.24 13.92
C ILE A 107 -30.72 -16.65 14.92
N THR A 108 -29.69 -17.42 15.26
CA THR A 108 -28.62 -16.96 16.15
C THR A 108 -27.59 -16.10 15.40
N MET A 109 -26.91 -15.20 16.11
CA MET A 109 -25.79 -14.43 15.52
C MET A 109 -24.65 -15.34 15.04
N GLN A 110 -24.50 -16.52 15.63
CA GLN A 110 -23.54 -17.52 15.19
C GLN A 110 -23.90 -18.09 13.81
N ASN A 111 -25.18 -18.36 13.56
CA ASN A 111 -25.64 -18.81 12.24
C ASN A 111 -25.35 -17.76 11.15
N ILE A 112 -25.61 -16.49 11.46
CA ILE A 112 -25.33 -15.37 10.54
C ILE A 112 -23.82 -15.25 10.29
N GLY A 113 -23.01 -15.30 11.35
CA GLY A 113 -21.55 -15.26 11.23
C GLY A 113 -20.98 -16.40 10.37
N ASN A 114 -21.45 -17.63 10.59
CA ASN A 114 -21.05 -18.80 9.82
C ASN A 114 -21.44 -18.67 8.34
N ALA A 115 -22.67 -18.23 8.06
CA ALA A 115 -23.12 -18.03 6.68
C ALA A 115 -22.27 -16.98 5.95
N LEU A 116 -21.97 -15.85 6.58
CA LEU A 116 -21.12 -14.81 6.00
C LEU A 116 -19.68 -15.30 5.82
N ALA A 117 -19.13 -16.05 6.78
CA ALA A 117 -17.80 -16.63 6.67
C ALA A 117 -17.68 -17.56 5.45
N ILE A 118 -18.69 -18.41 5.21
CA ILE A 118 -18.74 -19.30 4.05
C ILE A 118 -18.82 -18.50 2.73
N LEU A 119 -19.67 -17.47 2.68
CA LEU A 119 -19.88 -16.68 1.47
C LEU A 119 -18.67 -15.81 1.10
N LEU A 120 -17.96 -15.27 2.09
CA LEU A 120 -16.87 -14.31 1.87
C LEU A 120 -15.48 -14.95 1.90
N GLY A 121 -15.28 -15.97 2.73
CA GLY A 121 -13.98 -16.63 2.93
C GLY A 121 -13.86 -18.02 2.31
N GLY A 122 -14.98 -18.59 1.83
CA GLY A 122 -15.08 -20.00 1.49
C GLY A 122 -15.09 -20.91 2.73
N ASN A 123 -15.67 -22.10 2.60
CA ASN A 123 -15.70 -23.09 3.69
C ASN A 123 -14.51 -24.05 3.58
N TYR A 124 -13.43 -23.81 4.33
CA TYR A 124 -12.32 -24.77 4.45
C TYR A 124 -12.72 -25.89 5.42
N ILE A 125 -13.35 -26.93 4.89
CA ILE A 125 -13.81 -28.08 5.68
C ILE A 125 -12.68 -29.04 6.05
N ASN A 126 -11.60 -29.09 5.25
CA ASN A 126 -10.40 -29.87 5.56
C ASN A 126 -9.22 -29.46 4.66
N ARG A 127 -7.98 -29.59 5.17
CA ARG A 127 -6.76 -29.50 4.36
C ARG A 127 -6.31 -30.92 4.02
N PHE A 128 -6.40 -31.30 2.76
CA PHE A 128 -5.88 -32.58 2.27
C PHE A 128 -4.46 -32.37 1.76
N ASN A 129 -3.47 -32.99 2.42
CA ASN A 129 -2.11 -33.06 1.91
C ASN A 129 -2.02 -34.24 0.93
N LEU A 130 -2.08 -33.95 -0.37
CA LEU A 130 -1.67 -34.89 -1.40
C LEU A 130 -0.16 -34.72 -1.59
N GLN A 131 0.60 -35.77 -1.29
CA GLN A 131 2.08 -35.88 -1.33
C GLN A 131 2.84 -35.35 -0.11
N ALA A 132 3.41 -36.30 0.64
CA ALA A 132 4.70 -36.09 1.28
C ALA A 132 5.74 -36.01 0.16
N ASP A 133 6.22 -34.81 -0.15
CA ASP A 133 7.45 -34.62 -0.92
C ASP A 133 8.61 -35.20 -0.09
N PRO A 134 9.33 -36.24 -0.58
CA PRO A 134 10.41 -36.87 0.17
C PRO A 134 11.73 -36.08 0.11
N THR A 135 11.74 -34.80 -0.29
CA THR A 135 12.98 -34.02 -0.50
C THR A 135 13.20 -32.82 0.44
N ARG A 136 12.83 -32.94 1.72
CA ARG A 136 13.43 -32.13 2.78
C ARG A 136 13.92 -32.96 3.95
#